data_AF-A0A927AE38-F1
#
_entry.id   AF-A0A927AE38-F1
#
_cell.length_a   1.000
_cell.length_b   1.000
_cell.length_c   1.000
_cell.angle_alpha   90.00
_cell.angle_beta   90.00
_cell.angle_gamma   90.00
#
_symmetry.space_group_name_H-M   'P 1'
#
loop_
_entity.id
_entity.type
_entity.pdbx_description
1 polymer ?
#
loop_
_entity_poly.entity_id
_entity_poly.type
_entity_poly.pdbx_seq_one_letter_code
_entity_poly.pdbx_strand_id
1 'polypeptide(L)'
;MKNLNRSRNQVSPQQVEYFNQGRILQENEDLRKQVDHAWQQFEAVNAQGEELQKAVEEATAIAHREQQEKQTLMQRLQDAIASRNSMRGRLGNMTAQRNKMFQALKTNIDRLTEAHQRISQLQQEYDSDMAEFARVYREITPEQRRALPPKLRRLLEQVARDYRE
;
A
#
# COMPACT_ATOMS: atom_id res chain seq x y z
N MET A 1 -84.04 19.15 -91.04
CA MET A 1 -83.43 20.04 -90.03
C MET A 1 -84.36 20.13 -88.83
N LYS A 2 -83.94 19.63 -87.66
CA LYS A 2 -84.55 19.98 -86.37
C LYS A 2 -83.43 20.47 -85.47
N ASN A 3 -83.29 21.80 -85.48
CA ASN A 3 -82.45 22.58 -84.60
C ASN A 3 -83.08 22.62 -83.20
N LEU A 4 -82.20 22.80 -82.20
CA LEU A 4 -82.47 23.20 -80.80
C LEU A 4 -82.98 22.03 -79.93
N ASN A 5 -82.33 21.66 -78.82
CA ASN A 5 -81.70 22.49 -77.81
C ASN A 5 -80.45 21.82 -77.28
N ARG A 6 -79.28 22.43 -77.51
CA ARG A 6 -78.21 22.40 -76.51
C ARG A 6 -78.75 23.19 -75.31
N SER A 7 -79.63 22.57 -74.52
CA SER A 7 -79.95 23.06 -73.19
C SER A 7 -78.63 23.09 -72.45
N ARG A 8 -78.05 24.28 -72.42
CA ARG A 8 -76.94 24.65 -71.56
C ARG A 8 -77.42 24.24 -70.17
N ASN A 9 -76.95 23.10 -69.65
CA ASN A 9 -77.10 22.74 -68.25
C ASN A 9 -76.33 23.80 -67.46
N GLN A 10 -76.93 24.97 -67.30
CA GLN A 10 -76.44 26.03 -66.46
C GLN A 10 -76.74 25.58 -65.04
N VAL A 11 -75.72 25.03 -64.41
CA VAL A 11 -75.70 24.76 -62.98
C VAL A 11 -76.14 26.04 -62.28
N SER A 12 -77.16 25.96 -61.41
CA SER A 12 -77.63 27.12 -60.66
C SER A 12 -76.49 27.66 -59.79
N PRO A 13 -76.32 28.98 -59.63
CA PRO A 13 -75.33 29.56 -58.71
C PRO A 13 -75.36 28.91 -57.31
N GLN A 14 -76.55 28.55 -56.83
CA GLN A 14 -76.73 27.85 -55.56
C GLN A 14 -76.11 26.44 -55.55
N GLN A 15 -76.19 25.70 -56.66
CA GLN A 15 -75.59 24.35 -56.78
C GLN A 15 -74.06 24.43 -56.81
N VAL A 16 -73.49 25.46 -57.44
CA VAL A 16 -72.04 25.73 -57.40
C VAL A 16 -71.60 26.08 -55.98
N GLU A 17 -72.39 26.88 -55.27
CA GLU A 17 -72.12 27.28 -53.89
C GLU A 17 -72.15 26.08 -52.94
N TYR A 18 -73.17 25.21 -53.03
CA TYR A 18 -73.23 23.98 -52.23
C TYR A 18 -72.07 23.02 -52.52
N PHE A 19 -71.68 22.86 -53.79
CA PHE A 19 -70.53 22.03 -54.15
C PHE A 19 -69.21 22.60 -53.60
N ASN A 20 -69.02 23.91 -53.71
CA ASN A 20 -67.86 24.59 -53.13
C ASN A 20 -67.83 24.49 -51.60
N GLN A 21 -68.99 24.61 -50.94
CA GLN A 21 -69.12 24.45 -49.50
C GLN A 21 -68.78 23.02 -49.07
N GLY A 22 -69.25 22.00 -49.79
CA GLY A 22 -68.89 20.60 -49.56
C GLY A 22 -67.38 20.35 -49.71
N ARG A 23 -66.76 20.91 -50.74
CA ARG A 23 -65.29 20.82 -50.94
C ARG A 23 -64.51 21.47 -49.79
N ILE A 24 -64.93 22.67 -49.36
CA ILE A 24 -64.29 23.39 -48.25
C ILE A 24 -64.44 22.62 -46.93
N LEU A 25 -65.59 21.98 -46.69
CA LEU A 25 -65.81 21.16 -45.50
C LEU A 25 -64.89 19.92 -45.50
N GLN A 26 -64.75 19.25 -46.64
CA GLN A 26 -63.87 18.10 -46.78
C GLN A 26 -62.40 18.49 -46.59
N GLU A 27 -61.95 19.59 -47.21
CA GLU A 27 -60.59 20.13 -47.01
C GLU A 27 -60.33 20.50 -45.54
N ASN A 28 -61.31 21.07 -44.84
CA ASN A 28 -61.21 21.35 -43.39
C ASN A 28 -61.11 20.06 -42.56
N GLU A 29 -61.83 19.00 -42.94
CA GLU A 29 -61.76 17.71 -42.24
C GLU A 29 -60.41 17.03 -42.45
N ASP A 30 -59.87 17.09 -43.67
CA ASP A 30 -58.55 16.54 -43.99
C ASP A 30 -57.43 17.32 -43.26
N LEU A 31 -57.54 18.65 -43.19
CA LEU A 31 -56.63 19.49 -42.41
C LEU A 31 -56.70 19.17 -40.91
N ARG A 32 -57.91 18.97 -40.36
CA ARG A 32 -58.09 18.55 -38.95
C ARG A 32 -57.39 17.23 -38.68
N LYS A 33 -57.58 16.22 -39.54
CA LYS A 33 -56.90 14.92 -39.42
C LYS A 33 -55.37 15.06 -39.48
N GLN A 34 -54.86 15.92 -40.35
CA GLN A 34 -53.42 16.19 -40.44
C GLN A 34 -52.87 16.86 -39.18
N VAL A 35 -53.61 17.83 -38.62
CA VAL A 35 -53.26 18.49 -37.36
C VAL A 35 -53.28 17.49 -36.19
N ASP A 36 -54.32 16.68 -36.07
CA ASP A 36 -54.42 15.67 -35.01
C ASP A 36 -53.28 14.65 -35.09
N HIS A 37 -52.94 14.19 -36.30
CA HIS A 37 -51.81 13.27 -36.51
C HIS A 37 -50.47 13.92 -36.17
N ALA A 38 -50.23 15.17 -36.61
CA ALA A 38 -49.01 15.90 -36.27
C ALA A 38 -48.90 16.16 -34.76
N TRP A 39 -50.01 16.42 -34.08
CA TRP A 39 -50.06 16.58 -32.64
C TRP A 39 -49.70 15.28 -31.90
N GLN A 40 -50.26 14.14 -32.32
CA GLN A 40 -49.91 12.83 -31.74
C GLN A 40 -48.42 12.49 -31.95
N GLN A 41 -47.87 12.80 -33.12
CA GLN A 41 -46.43 12.62 -33.36
C GLN A 41 -45.59 13.52 -32.47
N PHE A 42 -46.00 14.77 -32.28
CA PHE A 42 -45.33 15.71 -31.39
C PHE A 42 -45.35 15.21 -29.94
N GLU A 43 -46.50 14.73 -29.43
CA GLU A 43 -46.61 14.15 -28.09
C GLU A 43 -45.70 12.93 -27.92
N ALA A 44 -45.65 12.04 -28.92
CA ALA A 44 -44.79 10.85 -28.88
C ALA A 44 -43.29 11.21 -28.85
N VAL A 45 -42.86 12.17 -29.68
CA VAL A 45 -41.47 12.66 -29.69
C VAL A 45 -41.15 13.38 -28.38
N ASN A 46 -42.07 14.16 -27.84
CA ASN A 46 -41.88 14.84 -26.56
C ASN A 46 -41.70 13.82 -25.41
N ALA A 47 -42.53 12.77 -25.37
CA ALA A 47 -42.39 11.70 -24.39
C ALA A 47 -41.04 10.97 -24.51
N GLN A 48 -40.58 10.66 -25.72
CA GLN A 48 -39.24 10.10 -25.95
C GLN A 48 -38.12 11.06 -25.51
N GLY A 49 -38.30 12.37 -25.71
CA GLY A 49 -37.37 13.39 -25.23
C GLY A 49 -37.24 13.39 -23.71
N GLU A 50 -38.35 13.30 -22.99
CA GLU A 50 -38.36 13.21 -21.52
C GLU A 50 -37.69 11.92 -21.00
N GLU A 51 -37.92 10.78 -21.66
CA GLU A 51 -37.27 9.52 -21.32
C GLU A 51 -35.75 9.58 -21.56
N LEU A 52 -35.32 10.12 -22.70
CA LEU A 52 -33.90 10.32 -22.99
C LEU A 52 -33.24 11.28 -22.00
N GLN A 53 -33.93 12.35 -21.61
CA GLN A 53 -33.41 13.28 -20.62
C GLN A 53 -33.18 12.59 -19.27
N LYS A 54 -34.16 11.80 -18.80
CA LYS A 54 -34.00 11.01 -17.56
C LYS A 54 -32.84 10.02 -17.66
N ALA A 55 -32.72 9.31 -18.77
CA ALA A 55 -31.63 8.36 -18.99
C ALA A 55 -30.26 9.05 -18.96
N VAL A 56 -30.13 10.25 -19.53
CA VAL A 56 -28.89 11.04 -19.49
C VAL A 56 -28.58 11.52 -18.07
N GLU A 57 -29.58 11.99 -17.32
CA GLU A 57 -29.42 12.41 -15.93
C GLU A 57 -28.94 11.24 -15.05
N GLU A 58 -29.55 10.06 -15.21
CA GLU A 58 -29.15 8.83 -14.50
C GLU A 58 -27.72 8.39 -14.87
N ALA A 59 -27.40 8.33 -16.16
CA ALA A 59 -26.06 7.97 -16.63
C ALA A 59 -24.99 8.94 -16.11
N THR A 60 -25.30 10.24 -16.09
CA THR A 60 -24.40 11.27 -15.58
C THR A 60 -24.19 11.11 -14.06
N ALA A 61 -25.25 10.81 -13.31
CA ALA A 61 -25.15 10.55 -11.88
C ALA A 61 -24.29 9.30 -11.57
N ILE A 62 -24.43 8.23 -12.37
CA ILE A 62 -23.61 7.02 -12.24
C ILE A 62 -22.14 7.35 -12.53
N ALA A 63 -21.85 8.03 -13.64
CA ALA A 63 -20.49 8.41 -13.99
C ALA A 63 -19.81 9.26 -12.91
N HIS A 64 -20.54 10.19 -12.30
CA HIS A 64 -20.03 10.97 -11.17
C HIS A 64 -19.73 10.13 -9.94
N ARG A 65 -20.59 9.16 -9.58
CA ARG A 65 -20.32 8.24 -8.47
C ARG A 65 -19.07 7.40 -8.72
N GLU A 66 -18.97 6.79 -9.90
CA GLU A 66 -17.79 6.00 -10.27
C GLU A 66 -16.50 6.83 -10.26
N GLN A 67 -16.57 8.09 -10.71
CA GLN A 67 -15.43 9.00 -10.66
C GLN A 67 -15.00 9.29 -9.22
N GLN A 68 -15.94 9.53 -8.31
CA GLN A 68 -15.65 9.76 -6.88
C GLN A 68 -15.06 8.52 -6.21
N GLU A 69 -15.61 7.33 -6.52
CA GLU A 69 -15.07 6.06 -6.03
C GLU A 69 -13.65 5.84 -6.52
N LYS A 70 -13.39 6.08 -7.82
CA LYS A 70 -12.04 5.99 -8.40
C LYS A 70 -11.06 6.93 -7.71
N GLN A 71 -11.46 8.18 -7.42
CA GLN A 71 -10.62 9.12 -6.69
C GLN A 71 -10.32 8.63 -5.26
N THR A 72 -11.32 8.10 -4.58
CA THR A 72 -11.16 7.52 -3.23
C THR A 72 -10.20 6.33 -3.23
N LEU A 73 -10.33 5.44 -4.22
CA LEU A 73 -9.42 4.30 -4.39
C LEU A 73 -7.99 4.73 -4.71
N MET A 74 -7.82 5.75 -5.56
CA MET A 74 -6.51 6.32 -5.86
C MET A 74 -5.85 6.91 -4.60
N GLN A 75 -6.60 7.63 -3.77
CA GLN A 75 -6.08 8.16 -2.51
C GLN A 75 -5.64 7.03 -1.57
N ARG A 76 -6.49 6.01 -1.39
CA ARG A 76 -6.15 4.83 -0.56
C ARG A 76 -4.90 4.11 -1.06
N LEU A 77 -4.71 4.01 -2.37
CA LEU A 77 -3.52 3.41 -2.97
C LEU A 77 -2.27 4.25 -2.65
N GLN A 78 -2.35 5.57 -2.77
CA GLN A 78 -1.23 6.46 -2.41
C GLN A 78 -0.87 6.33 -0.92
N ASP A 79 -1.85 6.30 -0.03
CA ASP A 79 -1.65 6.14 1.41
C ASP A 79 -1.00 4.78 1.73
N ALA A 80 -1.44 3.71 1.06
CA ALA A 80 -0.85 2.38 1.20
C ALA A 80 0.61 2.34 0.73
N ILE A 81 0.93 3.02 -0.38
CA ILE A 81 2.30 3.14 -0.89
C ILE A 81 3.19 3.92 0.11
N ALA A 82 2.69 5.03 0.63
CA ALA A 82 3.42 5.83 1.63
C ALA A 82 3.71 5.01 2.90
N SER A 83 2.70 4.30 3.41
CA SER A 83 2.84 3.40 4.56
C SER A 83 3.86 2.28 4.30
N ARG A 84 3.79 1.62 3.14
CA ARG A 84 4.77 0.61 2.73
C ARG A 84 6.20 1.16 2.71
N ASN A 85 6.40 2.34 2.13
CA ASN A 85 7.72 2.96 2.04
C ASN A 85 8.27 3.31 3.43
N SER A 86 7.43 3.83 4.33
CA SER A 86 7.79 4.07 5.72
C SER A 86 8.20 2.79 6.46
N MET A 87 7.42 1.71 6.32
CA MET A 87 7.76 0.41 6.90
C MET A 87 9.07 -0.14 6.35
N ARG A 88 9.28 -0.05 5.03
CA ARG A 88 10.53 -0.47 4.38
C ARG A 88 11.74 0.31 4.91
N GLY A 89 11.60 1.62 5.12
CA GLY A 89 12.65 2.45 5.74
C GLY A 89 12.96 2.03 7.18
N ARG A 90 11.92 1.79 8.00
CA ARG A 90 12.09 1.30 9.38
C ARG A 90 12.79 -0.06 9.44
N LEU A 91 12.40 -1.00 8.59
CA LEU A 91 13.05 -2.30 8.48
C LEU A 91 14.53 -2.15 8.07
N GLY A 92 14.83 -1.29 7.09
CA GLY A 92 16.21 -1.00 6.71
C GLY A 92 17.06 -0.47 7.88
N ASN A 93 16.52 0.44 8.67
CA ASN A 93 17.19 0.96 9.86
C ASN A 93 17.41 -0.13 10.92
N MET A 94 16.41 -0.97 11.18
CA MET A 94 16.53 -2.09 12.11
C MET A 94 17.59 -3.11 11.65
N THR A 95 17.66 -3.41 10.35
CA THR A 95 18.71 -4.27 9.80
C THR A 95 20.09 -3.65 9.97
N ALA A 96 20.25 -2.35 9.70
CA ALA A 96 21.52 -1.66 9.91
C ALA A 96 21.94 -1.64 11.39
N GLN A 97 21.00 -1.38 12.30
CA GLN A 97 21.25 -1.41 13.75
C GLN A 97 21.62 -2.82 14.21
N ARG A 98 20.89 -3.85 13.75
CA ARG A 98 21.21 -5.25 14.00
C ARG A 98 22.64 -5.55 13.59
N ASN A 99 23.03 -5.20 12.36
CA ASN A 99 24.37 -5.48 11.85
C ASN A 99 25.47 -4.80 12.68
N LYS A 100 25.26 -3.55 13.09
CA LYS A 100 26.19 -2.84 13.99
C LYS A 100 26.35 -3.57 15.33
N MET A 101 25.24 -4.03 15.93
CA MET A 101 25.29 -4.79 17.19
C MET A 101 26.01 -6.13 17.02
N PHE A 102 25.79 -6.85 15.91
CA PHE A 102 26.51 -8.09 15.63
C PHE A 102 28.02 -7.87 15.48
N GLN A 103 28.45 -6.79 14.83
CA GLN A 103 29.86 -6.43 14.71
C GLN A 103 30.48 -6.08 16.07
N ALA A 104 29.76 -5.33 16.90
CA ALA A 104 30.19 -5.01 18.26
C ALA A 104 30.29 -6.28 19.13
N LEU A 105 29.30 -7.17 19.05
CA LEU A 105 29.30 -8.45 19.75
C LEU A 105 30.50 -9.30 19.33
N LYS A 106 30.78 -9.42 18.02
CA LYS A 106 31.94 -10.15 17.51
C LYS A 106 33.25 -9.60 18.10
N THR A 107 33.43 -8.29 18.06
CA THR A 107 34.61 -7.62 18.63
C THR A 107 34.76 -7.90 20.13
N ASN A 108 33.65 -7.91 20.87
CA ASN A 108 33.67 -8.23 22.29
C ASN A 108 34.03 -9.70 22.57
N ILE A 109 33.53 -10.63 21.74
CA ILE A 109 33.90 -12.05 21.82
C ILE A 109 35.41 -12.20 21.59
N ASP A 110 35.95 -11.60 20.53
CA ASP A 110 37.38 -11.68 20.21
C ASP A 110 38.23 -11.15 21.39
N ARG A 111 37.85 -10.02 21.98
CA ARG A 111 38.51 -9.44 23.16
C ARG A 111 38.42 -10.35 24.40
N LEU A 112 37.27 -10.97 24.64
CA LEU A 112 37.09 -11.91 25.74
C LEU A 112 37.98 -13.14 25.55
N THR A 113 38.06 -13.67 24.33
CA THR A 113 38.95 -14.78 23.98
C THR A 113 40.41 -14.41 24.24
N GLU A 114 40.86 -13.24 23.79
CA GLU A 114 42.22 -12.75 24.08
C GLU A 114 42.48 -12.60 25.58
N ALA A 115 41.53 -12.04 26.34
CA ALA A 115 41.66 -11.88 27.78
C ALA A 115 41.77 -13.24 28.50
N HIS A 116 40.96 -14.22 28.09
CA HIS A 116 41.05 -15.58 28.62
C HIS A 116 42.41 -16.22 28.34
N GLN A 117 42.92 -16.09 27.11
CA GLN A 117 44.24 -16.61 26.74
C GLN A 117 45.34 -15.97 27.59
N ARG A 118 45.30 -14.65 27.81
CA ARG A 118 46.27 -13.95 28.67
C ARG A 118 46.21 -14.41 30.12
N ILE A 119 45.01 -14.63 30.67
CA ILE A 119 44.86 -15.15 32.04
C ILE A 119 45.49 -16.54 32.14
N SER A 120 45.23 -17.42 31.17
CA SER A 120 45.83 -18.77 31.16
C SER A 120 47.35 -18.72 31.05
N GLN A 121 47.90 -17.83 30.22
CA GLN A 121 49.35 -17.62 30.12
C GLN A 121 49.95 -17.14 31.44
N LEU A 122 49.36 -16.12 32.07
CA LEU A 122 49.81 -15.61 33.36
C LEU A 122 49.72 -16.65 34.47
N GLN A 123 48.70 -17.50 34.47
CA GLN A 123 48.58 -18.60 35.42
C GLN A 123 49.71 -19.63 35.22
N GLN A 124 50.02 -19.99 33.97
CA GLN A 124 51.14 -20.89 33.66
C GLN A 124 52.49 -20.29 34.06
N GLU A 125 52.72 -19.01 33.78
CA GLU A 125 53.93 -18.29 34.19
C GLU A 125 54.05 -18.26 35.71
N TYR A 126 52.97 -17.90 36.41
CA TYR A 126 52.93 -17.90 37.88
C TYR A 126 53.23 -19.29 38.46
N ASP A 127 52.61 -20.34 37.95
CA ASP A 127 52.84 -21.70 38.42
C ASP A 127 54.27 -22.17 38.15
N SER A 128 54.84 -21.80 37.00
CA SER A 128 56.24 -22.05 36.65
C SER A 128 57.19 -21.35 37.62
N ASP A 129 56.98 -20.06 37.87
CA ASP A 129 57.81 -19.27 38.79
C ASP A 129 57.74 -19.84 40.21
N MET A 130 56.54 -20.19 40.69
CA MET A 130 56.36 -20.78 42.02
C MET A 130 57.01 -22.15 42.14
N ALA A 131 56.93 -22.99 41.09
CA ALA A 131 57.62 -24.27 41.04
C ALA A 131 59.14 -24.10 41.06
N GLU A 132 59.68 -23.11 40.34
CA GLU A 132 61.10 -22.78 40.37
C GLU A 132 61.54 -22.29 41.75
N PHE A 133 60.80 -21.38 42.37
CA PHE A 133 61.06 -20.94 43.75
C PHE A 133 61.05 -22.11 44.75
N ALA A 134 60.08 -23.01 44.63
CA ALA A 134 59.99 -24.21 45.45
C ALA A 134 61.19 -25.15 45.24
N ARG A 135 61.68 -25.27 44.00
CA ARG A 135 62.88 -26.08 43.67
C ARG A 135 64.12 -25.47 44.29
N VAL A 136 64.37 -24.19 44.05
CA VAL A 136 65.54 -23.46 44.60
C VAL A 136 65.53 -23.53 46.12
N TYR A 137 64.38 -23.30 46.77
CA TYR A 137 64.27 -23.39 48.24
C TYR A 137 64.59 -24.80 48.78
N ARG A 138 64.24 -25.86 48.04
CA ARG A 138 64.56 -27.26 48.39
C ARG A 138 66.04 -27.59 48.23
N GLU A 139 66.77 -26.88 47.38
CA GLU A 139 68.21 -27.07 47.16
C GLU A 139 69.08 -26.39 48.24
N ILE A 140 68.56 -25.35 48.92
CA ILE A 140 69.27 -24.62 49.98
C ILE A 140 69.48 -25.48 51.24
N THR A 141 70.62 -25.32 51.93
CA THR A 141 70.95 -26.14 53.12
C THR A 141 70.03 -25.85 54.32
N PRO A 142 69.82 -26.81 55.25
CA PRO A 142 68.97 -26.60 56.42
C PRO A 142 69.44 -25.45 57.33
N GLU A 143 70.74 -25.20 57.38
CA GLU A 143 71.34 -24.10 58.16
C GLU A 143 71.00 -22.74 57.56
N GLN A 144 71.12 -22.62 56.23
CA GLN A 144 70.71 -21.43 55.49
C GLN A 144 69.20 -21.16 55.63
N ARG A 145 68.36 -22.21 55.64
CA ARG A 145 66.92 -22.05 55.93
C ARG A 145 66.64 -21.58 57.35
N ARG A 146 67.43 -22.02 58.34
CA ARG A 146 67.29 -21.57 59.75
C ARG A 146 67.70 -20.11 59.95
N ALA A 147 68.58 -19.59 59.09
CA ALA A 147 68.98 -18.18 59.09
C ALA A 147 67.90 -17.23 58.52
N LEU A 148 66.88 -17.75 57.82
CA LEU A 148 65.80 -16.92 57.29
C LEU A 148 64.85 -16.45 58.40
N PRO A 149 64.27 -15.23 58.26
CA PRO A 149 63.24 -14.74 59.16
C PRO A 149 62.09 -15.75 59.31
N PRO A 150 61.54 -15.97 60.53
CA PRO A 150 60.57 -17.03 60.78
C PRO A 150 59.32 -16.97 59.88
N LYS A 151 58.84 -15.77 59.55
CA LYS A 151 57.70 -15.58 58.64
C LYS A 151 58.02 -15.99 57.21
N LEU A 152 59.17 -15.57 56.69
CA LEU A 152 59.62 -15.89 55.33
C LEU A 152 59.87 -17.40 55.18
N ARG A 153 60.52 -18.02 56.18
CA ARG A 153 60.76 -19.46 56.20
C ARG A 153 59.45 -20.27 56.12
N ARG A 154 58.43 -19.89 56.90
CA ARG A 154 57.11 -20.57 56.87
C ARG A 154 56.43 -20.44 55.51
N LEU A 155 56.48 -19.25 54.90
CA LEU A 155 55.91 -19.02 53.57
C LEU A 155 56.60 -19.88 52.50
N LEU A 156 57.93 -19.91 52.50
CA LEU A 156 58.70 -20.71 51.54
C LEU A 156 58.55 -22.22 51.78
N GLU A 157 58.44 -22.66 53.03
CA GLU A 157 58.10 -24.05 53.36
C GLU A 157 56.70 -24.43 52.87
N GLN A 158 55.74 -23.52 52.90
CA GLN A 158 54.39 -23.74 52.37
C GLN A 158 54.41 -23.82 50.85
N VAL A 159 55.03 -22.86 50.16
CA VAL A 159 55.19 -22.90 48.69
C VAL A 159 55.92 -24.17 48.24
N ALA A 160 56.98 -24.58 48.95
CA ALA A 160 57.70 -25.81 48.64
C ALA A 160 56.92 -27.11 48.95
N ARG A 161 55.82 -27.05 49.71
CA ARG A 161 54.89 -28.17 49.89
C ARG A 161 53.81 -28.16 48.81
N ASP A 162 53.27 -26.99 48.51
CA ASP A 162 52.16 -26.81 47.56
C ASP A 162 52.59 -27.16 46.12
N TYR A 163 53.88 -26.96 45.79
CA TYR A 163 54.49 -27.32 44.49
C TYR A 163 55.43 -28.53 44.58
N ARG A 164 55.07 -29.54 45.39
CA ARG A 164 55.70 -30.87 45.31
C ARG A 164 55.05 -31.65 44.17
N GLU A 165 55.83 -31.94 43.12
CA GLU A 165 55.55 -33.08 42.24
C GLU A 165 55.41 -34.39 43.04
#